data_AF-A0A8J7Z4I6-F1
#
_entry.id   AF-A0A8J7Z4I6-F1
#
_cell.length_a   1.000
_cell.length_b   1.000
_cell.length_c   1.000
_cell.angle_alpha   90.00
_cell.angle_beta   90.00
_cell.angle_gamma   90.00
#
_symmetry.space_group_name_H-M   'P 1'
#
loop_
_entity.id
_entity.type
_entity.pdbx_description
1 polymer ?
#
loop_
_entity_poly.entity_id
_entity_poly.type
_entity_poly.pdbx_seq_one_letter_code
_entity_poly.pdbx_strand_id
1 'polypeptide(L)'
;MHLITDRNLRVDAEQYPNVKNQVEAWLSTVKKAKWQNNLEEVRKIYKETEAVGNFTIFNIKGNDYRLIVSINYENQMIYYR
;
A
#
# COMPACT_ATOMS: atom_id res chain seq x y z
N MET A 1 -1.96 -0.81 10.34
CA MET A 1 -2.77 -1.64 9.44
C MET A 1 -2.10 -2.99 9.32
N HIS A 2 -2.87 -4.07 9.28
CA HIS A 2 -2.35 -5.41 9.07
C HIS A 2 -2.44 -5.79 7.59
N LEU A 3 -1.29 -5.99 6.94
CA LEU A 3 -1.26 -6.44 5.55
C LEU A 3 -1.38 -7.95 5.49
N ILE A 4 -2.49 -8.42 4.95
CA ILE A 4 -2.66 -9.80 4.53
C ILE A 4 -1.71 -10.02 3.35
N THR A 5 -1.02 -11.17 3.37
CA THR A 5 -0.12 -11.62 2.29
C THR A 5 1.10 -10.70 2.01
N ASP A 6 1.71 -10.09 3.04
CA ASP A 6 3.01 -9.36 2.95
C ASP A 6 4.08 -10.17 2.19
N ARG A 7 4.15 -11.49 2.43
CA ARG A 7 5.07 -12.37 1.72
C ARG A 7 4.88 -12.33 0.20
N ASN A 8 3.64 -12.34 -0.29
CA ASN A 8 3.38 -12.33 -1.73
C ASN A 8 3.84 -11.01 -2.34
N LEU A 9 3.55 -9.88 -1.68
CA LEU A 9 4.04 -8.57 -2.12
C LEU A 9 5.56 -8.53 -2.23
N ARG A 10 6.28 -9.10 -1.25
CA ARG A 10 7.74 -9.18 -1.30
C ARG A 10 8.24 -10.02 -2.48
N VAL A 11 7.65 -11.20 -2.69
CA VAL A 11 8.00 -12.10 -3.81
C VAL A 11 7.74 -11.44 -5.15
N ASP A 12 6.59 -10.78 -5.32
CA ASP A 12 6.27 -10.10 -6.57
C ASP A 12 7.18 -8.89 -6.80
N ALA A 13 7.57 -8.18 -5.73
CA ALA A 13 8.52 -7.08 -5.80
C ALA A 13 9.94 -7.53 -6.19
N GLU A 14 10.33 -8.79 -5.95
CA GLU A 14 11.66 -9.31 -6.36
C GLU A 14 11.85 -9.32 -7.88
N GLN A 15 10.76 -9.35 -8.65
CA GLN A 15 10.80 -9.24 -10.12
C GLN A 15 11.22 -7.85 -10.59
N TYR A 16 11.22 -6.85 -9.68
CA TYR A 16 11.52 -5.46 -9.97
C TYR A 16 12.71 -4.99 -9.11
N PRO A 17 13.96 -5.12 -9.60
CA PRO A 17 15.18 -4.86 -8.83
C PRO A 17 15.22 -3.47 -8.18
N ASN A 18 14.54 -2.51 -8.81
CA ASN A 18 14.58 -1.09 -8.43
C ASN A 18 13.38 -0.64 -7.55
N VAL A 19 12.54 -1.58 -7.08
CA VAL A 19 11.31 -1.30 -6.32
C VAL A 19 11.33 -1.86 -4.90
N LYS A 20 12.21 -2.84 -4.62
CA LYS A 20 12.30 -3.53 -3.32
C LYS A 20 12.35 -2.57 -2.13
N ASN A 21 13.24 -1.58 -2.16
CA ASN A 21 13.38 -0.63 -1.05
C ASN A 21 12.13 0.21 -0.81
N GLN A 22 11.44 0.59 -1.88
CA GLN A 22 10.22 1.39 -1.81
C GLN A 22 9.05 0.56 -1.28
N VAL A 23 8.97 -0.73 -1.65
CA VAL A 23 7.99 -1.67 -1.08
C VAL A 23 8.24 -1.89 0.40
N GLU A 24 9.49 -2.10 0.83
CA GLU A 24 9.83 -2.21 2.26
C GLU A 24 9.48 -0.94 3.05
N ALA A 25 9.76 0.24 2.48
CA ALA A 25 9.39 1.52 3.07
C ALA A 25 7.86 1.66 3.22
N TRP A 26 7.11 1.26 2.19
CA TRP A 26 5.65 1.26 2.22
C TRP A 26 5.11 0.30 3.29
N LEU A 27 5.64 -0.92 3.37
CA LEU A 27 5.29 -1.92 4.39
C LEU A 27 5.53 -1.40 5.81
N SER A 28 6.68 -0.76 6.04
CA SER A 28 7.04 -0.17 7.35
C SER A 28 6.06 0.93 7.77
N THR A 29 5.67 1.81 6.85
CA THR A 29 4.70 2.88 7.09
C THR A 29 3.31 2.30 7.39
N VAL A 30 2.84 1.37 6.55
CA VAL A 30 1.51 0.77 6.66
C VAL A 30 1.33 -0.03 7.96
N LYS A 31 2.36 -0.78 8.39
CA LYS A 31 2.34 -1.52 9.66
C LYS A 31 2.13 -0.59 10.87
N LYS A 32 2.63 0.64 10.81
CA LYS A 32 2.49 1.66 11.87
C LYS A 32 1.22 2.51 11.73
N ALA A 33 0.62 2.56 10.55
CA ALA A 33 -0.56 3.37 10.28
C ALA A 33 -1.79 2.90 11.07
N LYS A 34 -2.65 3.83 11.46
CA LYS A 34 -3.93 3.60 12.15
C LYS A 34 -5.07 4.32 11.44
N TRP A 35 -5.17 4.13 10.12
CA TRP A 35 -6.17 4.80 9.29
C TRP A 35 -7.57 4.29 9.66
N GLN A 36 -8.43 5.17 10.12
CA GLN A 36 -9.72 4.86 10.71
C GLN A 36 -10.84 4.78 9.67
N ASN A 37 -10.93 5.70 8.71
CA ASN A 37 -12.22 5.83 7.99
C ASN A 37 -12.18 6.27 6.52
N ASN A 38 -11.10 6.83 5.99
CA ASN A 38 -11.15 7.33 4.60
C ASN A 38 -9.77 7.43 3.94
N LEU A 39 -9.82 7.63 2.62
CA LEU A 39 -8.67 7.87 1.76
C LEU A 39 -7.86 9.11 2.19
N GLU A 40 -8.48 10.11 2.80
CA GLU A 40 -7.80 11.35 3.21
C GLU A 40 -6.73 11.09 4.28
N GLU A 41 -6.95 10.12 5.17
CA GLU A 41 -5.91 9.74 6.15
C GLU A 41 -4.71 9.04 5.51
N VAL A 42 -4.95 8.29 4.44
CA VAL A 42 -3.87 7.72 3.62
C VAL A 42 -3.11 8.85 2.91
N ARG A 43 -3.85 9.83 2.35
CA ARG A 43 -3.29 10.98 1.62
C ARG A 43 -2.47 11.94 2.47
N LYS A 44 -2.66 11.95 3.79
CA LYS A 44 -1.75 12.67 4.71
C LYS A 44 -0.30 12.23 4.57
N ILE A 45 -0.07 10.97 4.19
CA ILE A 45 1.26 10.39 3.98
C ILE A 45 1.54 10.20 2.49
N TYR A 46 0.59 9.65 1.74
CA TYR A 46 0.69 9.34 0.32
C TYR A 46 -0.25 10.22 -0.49
N LYS A 47 0.15 11.48 -0.73
CA LYS A 47 -0.72 12.53 -1.29
C LYS A 47 -1.36 12.17 -2.63
N GLU A 48 -0.64 11.43 -3.47
CA GLU A 48 -1.09 11.05 -4.81
C GLU A 48 -1.91 9.75 -4.82
N THR A 49 -2.31 9.23 -3.66
CA THR A 49 -3.11 8.01 -3.60
C THR A 49 -4.52 8.26 -4.17
N GLU A 50 -4.97 7.31 -4.98
CA GLU A 50 -6.26 7.33 -5.66
C GLU A 50 -7.11 6.15 -5.19
N ALA A 51 -8.43 6.35 -5.12
CA ALA A 51 -9.39 5.26 -4.92
C ALA A 51 -10.12 4.98 -6.24
N VAL A 52 -10.10 3.71 -6.67
CA VAL A 52 -10.76 3.23 -7.88
C VAL A 52 -11.58 2.00 -7.52
N GLY A 53 -12.90 2.16 -7.41
CA GLY A 53 -13.78 1.12 -6.89
C GLY A 53 -13.38 0.71 -5.47
N ASN A 54 -13.10 -0.58 -5.27
CA ASN A 54 -12.69 -1.14 -3.97
C ASN A 54 -11.18 -1.10 -3.72
N PHE A 55 -10.42 -0.50 -4.63
CA PHE A 55 -8.97 -0.47 -4.59
C PHE A 55 -8.44 0.92 -4.27
N THR A 56 -7.33 0.91 -3.55
CA THR A 56 -6.49 2.06 -3.24
C THR A 56 -5.18 1.88 -3.99
N ILE A 57 -4.81 2.87 -4.79
CA ILE A 57 -3.65 2.84 -5.67
C ILE A 57 -2.57 3.76 -5.11
N PHE A 58 -1.37 3.21 -4.88
CA PHE A 58 -0.19 3.95 -4.45
C PHE A 58 0.81 4.10 -5.58
N ASN A 59 1.35 5.30 -5.75
CA ASN A 59 2.49 5.56 -6.63
C ASN A 59 3.76 5.10 -5.92
N ILE A 60 4.52 4.22 -6.56
CA ILE A 60 5.79 3.70 -6.06
C ILE A 60 6.90 4.06 -7.04
N LYS A 61 8.07 4.42 -6.50
CA LYS A 61 9.28 4.78 -7.27
C LYS A 61 9.00 5.91 -8.28
N GLY A 62 8.56 7.07 -7.81
CA GLY A 62 8.37 8.24 -8.67
C GLY A 62 7.29 8.07 -9.74
N ASN A 63 6.22 7.32 -9.44
CA ASN A 63 5.11 6.99 -10.34
C ASN A 63 5.45 5.99 -11.48
N ASP A 64 6.64 5.38 -11.47
CA ASP A 64 6.99 4.30 -12.40
C ASP A 64 6.14 3.03 -12.18
N TYR A 65 5.66 2.80 -10.96
CA TYR A 65 4.90 1.62 -10.56
C TYR A 65 3.66 1.99 -9.76
N ARG A 66 2.61 1.16 -9.88
CA ARG A 66 1.39 1.25 -9.07
C ARG A 66 1.28 0.03 -8.16
N LEU A 67 1.22 0.28 -6.86
CA LEU A 67 0.87 -0.74 -5.87
C LEU A 67 -0.62 -0.64 -5.60
N ILE A 68 -1.35 -1.66 -6.01
CA ILE A 68 -2.82 -1.73 -5.92
C ILE A 68 -3.17 -2.64 -4.76
N VAL A 69 -3.97 -2.13 -3.82
CA VAL A 69 -4.43 -2.90 -2.65
C VAL A 69 -5.88 -2.59 -2.37
N SER A 70 -6.57 -3.46 -1.64
CA SER A 70 -7.83 -3.09 -0.99
C SER A 70 -7.58 -2.79 0.48
N ILE A 71 -8.25 -1.77 1.01
CA ILE A 71 -8.15 -1.38 2.43
C ILE A 71 -9.51 -1.57 3.09
N ASN A 72 -9.53 -2.38 4.14
CA ASN A 72 -10.65 -2.44 5.06
C ASN A 72 -10.31 -1.65 6.33
N TYR A 73 -10.83 -0.43 6.42
CA TYR A 73 -10.53 0.48 7.53
C TYR A 73 -11.11 -0.01 8.86
N GLU A 74 -12.34 -0.52 8.87
CA GLU A 74 -12.98 -1.03 10.10
C GLU A 74 -12.17 -2.14 10.75
N ASN A 75 -11.71 -3.10 9.94
CA ASN A 75 -10.92 -4.22 10.42
C ASN A 75 -9.41 -3.91 10.51
N GLN A 76 -8.99 -2.69 10.18
CA GLN A 76 -7.58 -2.28 10.10
C GLN A 76 -6.73 -3.20 9.20
N MET A 77 -7.32 -3.76 8.14
CA MET A 77 -6.68 -4.72 7.24
C MET A 77 -6.41 -4.13 5.85
N ILE A 78 -5.35 -4.63 5.22
CA ILE A 78 -5.03 -4.35 3.82
C ILE A 78 -4.82 -5.68 3.11
N TYR A 79 -5.29 -5.76 1.88
CA TYR A 79 -5.21 -6.95 1.05
C TYR A 79 -4.42 -6.63 -0.22
N TYR A 80 -3.37 -7.42 -0.45
CA TYR A 80 -2.62 -7.44 -1.68
C TYR A 80 -2.90 -8.75 -2.42
N ARG A 81 -3.29 -8.66 -3.70
CA ARG A 81 -3.60 -9.80 -4.57
C ARG A 81 -3.09 -9.55 -5.98
#